data_AF-A0A9J6Q8Y8-F1
#
_entry.id   AF-A0A9J6Q8Y8-F1
#
_cell.length_a   1.000
_cell.length_b   1.000
_cell.length_c   1.000
_cell.angle_alpha   90.00
_cell.angle_beta   90.00
_cell.angle_gamma   90.00
#
_symmetry.space_group_name_H-M   'P 1'
#
loop_
_entity.id
_entity.type
_entity.pdbx_description
1 polymer ?
#
loop_
_entity_poly.entity_id
_entity_poly.type
_entity_poly.pdbx_seq_one_letter_code
_entity_poly.pdbx_strand_id
1 'polypeptide(L)' 'MTLPHERTRSVIKTEAFLRELARNTELPQDIRSYAKSLLRHYPSADQILSLGRLEECLVSDASDDEYR' A
#
# COMPACT_ATOMS: atom_id res chain seq x y z
N MET A 1 3.58 -10.92 -13.50
CA MET A 1 3.29 -10.67 -12.07
C MET A 1 3.94 -9.34 -11.68
N THR A 2 3.40 -8.61 -10.71
CA THR A 2 4.02 -7.39 -10.16
C THR A 2 5.05 -7.73 -9.07
N LEU A 3 6.15 -6.99 -9.00
CA LEU A 3 7.21 -7.21 -8.02
C LEU A 3 6.75 -6.77 -6.61
N PRO A 4 7.24 -7.40 -5.53
CA PRO A 4 6.91 -7.01 -4.15
C PRO A 4 7.07 -5.51 -3.86
N HIS A 5 8.18 -4.91 -4.29
CA HIS A 5 8.42 -3.47 -4.12
C HIS A 5 7.40 -2.60 -4.88
N GLU A 6 6.95 -3.04 -6.06
CA GLU A 6 5.94 -2.32 -6.85
C GLU A 6 4.60 -2.31 -6.14
N ARG A 7 4.19 -3.46 -5.57
CA ARG A 7 2.96 -3.58 -4.76
C ARG A 7 3.05 -2.72 -3.51
N THR A 8 4.15 -2.83 -2.76
CA THR A 8 4.42 -2.02 -1.55
C THR A 8 4.26 -0.53 -1.85
N ARG A 9 4.90 -0.05 -2.93
CA ARG A 9 4.82 1.35 -3.37
C ARG A 9 3.40 1.76 -3.78
N SER A 10 2.66 0.87 -4.45
CA SER A 10 1.28 1.14 -4.87
C SER A 10 0.33 1.34 -3.67
N VAL A 11 0.46 0.49 -2.64
CA VAL A 11 -0.35 0.59 -1.42
C VAL A 11 -0.04 1.91 -0.69
N ILE A 12 1.24 2.26 -0.52
CA ILE A 12 1.62 3.54 0.12
C ILE A 12 1.06 4.75 -0.64
N LYS A 13 1.15 4.74 -1.98
CA LYS A 13 0.59 5.82 -2.82
C LYS A 13 -0.93 5.93 -2.70
N THR A 14 -1.61 4.80 -2.54
CA THR A 14 -3.07 4.78 -2.37
C THR A 14 -3.48 5.49 -1.09
N GLU A 15 -2.73 5.32 0.02
CA GLU A 15 -2.97 6.10 1.25
C GLU A 15 -2.92 7.61 0.99
N ALA A 16 -1.88 8.08 0.28
CA ALA A 16 -1.71 9.49 -0.04
C ALA A 16 -2.89 10.01 -0.89
N PHE A 17 -3.28 9.26 -1.92
CA PHE A 17 -4.43 9.60 -2.76
C PHE A 17 -5.74 9.67 -1.95
N LEU A 18 -6.01 8.70 -1.07
CA LEU A 18 -7.19 8.73 -0.21
C LEU A 18 -7.20 9.96 0.72
N ARG A 19 -6.03 10.39 1.23
CA ARG A 19 -5.92 11.61 2.03
C ARG A 19 -6.20 12.87 1.21
N GLU A 20 -5.79 12.90 -0.05
CA GLU A 20 -6.12 13.99 -0.98
C GLU A 20 -7.63 14.07 -1.24
N LEU A 21 -8.25 12.92 -1.59
CA LEU A 21 -9.70 12.85 -1.79
C LEU A 21 -10.49 13.29 -0.55
N ALA A 22 -10.08 12.85 0.64
CA ALA A 22 -10.75 13.19 1.89
C ALA A 22 -10.74 14.70 2.23
N ARG A 23 -9.74 15.43 1.71
CA ARG A 23 -9.52 16.86 1.96
C ARG A 23 -10.02 17.77 0.83
N ASN A 24 -10.21 17.23 -0.37
CA ASN A 24 -10.61 18.01 -1.54
C ASN A 24 -12.08 18.48 -1.43
N THR A 25 -12.29 19.76 -1.17
CA THR A 25 -13.63 20.37 -1.00
C THR A 25 -14.48 20.41 -2.27
N GLU A 26 -13.87 20.25 -3.44
CA GLU A 26 -14.56 20.22 -4.73
C GLU A 26 -15.28 18.88 -4.98
N LEU A 27 -14.89 17.83 -4.26
CA LEU A 27 -15.52 16.50 -4.38
C LEU A 27 -16.83 16.41 -3.59
N PRO A 28 -17.83 15.65 -4.07
CA PRO A 28 -19.02 15.28 -3.30
C PRO A 28 -18.73 14.74 -1.88
N GLN A 29 -19.63 15.04 -0.93
CA GLN A 29 -19.43 14.69 0.49
C GLN A 29 -19.34 13.18 0.73
N ASP A 30 -20.10 12.39 -0.01
CA ASP A 30 -20.10 10.93 0.02
C ASP A 30 -18.72 10.36 -0.34
N ILE A 31 -18.08 10.86 -1.42
CA ILE A 31 -16.73 10.46 -1.82
C ILE A 31 -15.72 10.76 -0.71
N ARG A 32 -15.74 11.98 -0.16
CA ARG A 32 -14.83 12.36 0.94
C ARG A 32 -15.05 11.52 2.19
N SER A 33 -16.30 11.23 2.52
CA SER A 33 -16.67 10.43 3.69
C SER A 33 -16.25 8.97 3.53
N TYR A 34 -16.37 8.44 2.31
CA TYR A 34 -15.89 7.10 1.98
C TYR A 34 -14.36 7.00 2.08
N ALA A 35 -13.62 7.97 1.52
CA ALA A 35 -12.17 8.04 1.66
C ALA A 35 -11.74 8.10 3.14
N LYS A 36 -12.43 8.90 3.97
CA LYS A 36 -12.19 8.93 5.43
C LYS A 36 -12.47 7.58 6.10
N SER A 37 -13.51 6.86 5.67
CA SER A 37 -13.84 5.53 6.20
C SER A 37 -12.72 4.53 5.90
N LEU A 38 -12.24 4.49 4.65
CA LEU A 38 -11.11 3.62 4.26
C LEU A 38 -9.85 3.94 5.06
N LEU A 39 -9.55 5.23 5.27
CA LEU A 39 -8.38 5.67 6.04
C LEU A 39 -8.41 5.24 7.51
N ARG A 40 -9.57 4.94 8.11
CA ARG A 40 -9.64 4.49 9.53
C ARG A 40 -8.94 3.15 9.77
N HIS A 41 -8.89 2.31 8.75
CA HIS A 41 -8.32 0.96 8.82
C HIS A 41 -7.20 0.74 7.81
N TYR A 42 -6.74 1.82 7.18
CA TYR A 42 -5.63 1.73 6.23
C TYR A 42 -4.33 1.46 7.00
N PRO A 43 -3.50 0.49 6.57
CA PRO A 43 -2.24 0.21 7.23
C PRO A 43 -1.29 1.42 7.14
N SER A 44 -0.45 1.59 8.16
CA SER A 44 0.55 2.66 8.12
C SER A 44 1.65 2.34 7.09
N ALA A 45 2.30 3.38 6.55
CA ALA A 45 3.44 3.20 5.65
C ALA A 45 4.54 2.29 6.25
N ASP A 46 4.79 2.38 7.57
CA ASP A 46 5.78 1.54 8.25
C ASP A 46 5.38 0.05 8.26
N GLN A 47 4.09 -0.25 8.52
CA GLN A 47 3.56 -1.61 8.43
C GLN A 47 3.68 -2.16 7.01
N ILE A 48 3.32 -1.36 6.01
CA ILE A 48 3.39 -1.74 4.60
C ILE A 48 4.85 -2.02 4.18
N LEU A 49 5.78 -1.12 4.54
CA LEU A 49 7.20 -1.28 4.23
C LEU A 49 7.81 -2.51 4.92
N SER A 50 7.44 -2.77 6.16
CA SER A 50 7.94 -3.93 6.91
C SER A 50 7.49 -5.24 6.29
N LEU A 51 6.21 -5.34 5.89
CA LEU A 51 5.69 -6.51 5.18
C LEU A 51 6.29 -6.65 3.78
N GLY A 52 6.46 -5.54 3.05
CA GLY A 52 7.08 -5.55 1.73
C GLY A 52 8.51 -6.09 1.75
N ARG A 53 9.34 -5.64 2.71
CA ARG A 53 10.71 -6.15 2.89
C ARG A 53 10.74 -7.64 3.23
N LEU A 54 9.82 -8.10 4.10
CA LEU A 54 9.73 -9.51 4.44
C LEU A 54 9.37 -10.36 3.21
N GLU A 55 8.42 -9.89 2.39
CA GLU A 55 8.07 -10.55 1.14
C GLU A 55 9.24 -10.57 0.15
N GLU A 56 9.99 -9.48 0.02
CA GLU A 56 11.21 -9.41 -0.81
C GLU A 56 12.24 -10.45 -0.38
N CYS A 57 12.54 -10.55 0.92
CA CYS A 57 13.48 -11.55 1.44
C CYS A 57 13.02 -12.99 1.10
N LEU A 58 11.75 -13.31 1.35
CA LEU A 58 11.22 -14.65 1.08
C LEU A 58 11.24 -15.01 -0.41
N VAL A 59 10.99 -14.03 -1.29
CA VAL A 59 11.04 -14.25 -2.73
C VAL A 59 12.47 -14.43 -3.22
N SER A 60 13.44 -13.68 -2.66
CA SER A 60 14.86 -13.85 -2.98
C SER A 60 15.41 -15.19 -2.50
N ASP A 61 15.07 -15.61 -1.27
CA ASP A 61 15.50 -16.90 -0.74
C ASP A 61 14.95 -18.09 -1.56
N ALA A 62 13.70 -17.98 -2.05
CA ALA A 62 13.10 -19.00 -2.90
C ALA A 62 13.79 -19.13 -4.28
N SER A 63 14.34 -18.04 -4.82
CA SER A 63 15.10 -18.12 -6.07
C SER A 63 16.50 -18.72 -5.90
N ASP A 64 17.09 -18.61 -4.71
CA ASP A 64 18.40 -19.17 -4.41
C ASP A 64 18.34 -20.70 -4.17
N ASP A 65 17.20 -21.21 -3.68
CA ASP A 65 16.96 -22.66 -3.52
C ASP A 65 16.70 -23.39 -4.85
N GLU A 66 16.27 -22.70 -5.91
CA GLU A 66 15.99 -23.33 -7.22
C GLU A 66 17.29 -23.71 -7.99
N TYR A 67 18.46 -23.21 -7.54
CA TYR A 67 19.77 -23.48 -8.15
C TYR A 67 20.71 -24.33 -7.28
N ARG A 68 20.20 -24.94 -6.20
CA ARG A 68 20.99 -25.73 -5.25
C ARG A 68 20.61 -27.21 -5.24
#